data_AF-A0A7W9DFI8-F1
#
_entry.id   AF-A0A7W9DFI8-F1
#
_cell.length_a   1.000
_cell.length_b   1.000
_cell.length_c   1.000
_cell.angle_alpha   90.00
_cell.angle_beta   90.00
_cell.angle_gamma   90.00
#
_symmetry.space_group_name_H-M   'P 1'
#
loop_
_entity.id
_entity.type
_entity.pdbx_description
1 polymer ?
#
loop_
_entity_poly.entity_id
_entity_poly.type
_entity_poly.pdbx_seq_one_letter_code
_entity_poly.pdbx_strand_id
1 'polypeptide(L)'
;MDITHTEIIEANRHGEAKKAAHAGVTAARYDRGISRIVLSFDTGLDLSFSPHNAQGLEHARPADLDVIEISPSGLGIHFPKIDADLYIPALIDGFLGSRRWLAAQNGKAGGAASTPEKRKAAQENGKSGGRPRKTPAATVKTGEPA
;
A
#
# COMPACT_ATOMS: atom_id res chain seq x y z
N MET A 1 -10.40 32.46 -2.12
CA MET A 1 -9.40 31.55 -2.72
C MET A 1 -10.07 30.92 -3.91
N ASP A 2 -9.85 31.46 -5.10
CA ASP A 2 -10.40 30.92 -6.35
C ASP A 2 -9.58 29.69 -6.75
N ILE A 3 -10.20 28.51 -6.65
CA ILE A 3 -9.59 27.26 -7.10
C ILE A 3 -9.57 27.31 -8.64
N THR A 4 -8.38 27.29 -9.21
CA THR A 4 -8.22 27.43 -10.67
C THR A 4 -8.69 26.16 -11.39
N HIS A 5 -9.27 26.31 -12.58
CA HIS A 5 -9.77 25.19 -13.39
C HIS A 5 -8.70 24.11 -13.66
N THR A 6 -7.43 24.53 -13.72
CA THR A 6 -6.25 23.67 -13.81
C THR A 6 -6.03 22.79 -12.57
N GLU A 7 -6.24 23.32 -11.36
CA GLU A 7 -6.10 22.54 -10.11
C GLU A 7 -7.17 21.45 -10.00
N ILE A 8 -8.38 21.71 -10.50
CA ILE A 8 -9.47 20.71 -10.54
C ILE A 8 -9.11 19.58 -11.51
N ILE A 9 -8.56 19.90 -12.69
CA ILE A 9 -8.18 18.90 -13.69
C ILE A 9 -7.02 18.03 -13.20
N GLU A 10 -6.01 18.62 -12.57
CA GLU A 10 -4.90 17.86 -12.00
C GLU A 10 -5.34 17.00 -10.82
N ALA A 11 -6.20 17.52 -9.93
CA ALA A 11 -6.80 16.74 -8.85
C ALA A 11 -7.58 15.54 -9.38
N ASN A 12 -8.36 15.72 -10.46
CA ASN A 12 -9.10 14.64 -11.10
C ASN A 12 -8.18 13.58 -11.72
N ARG A 13 -7.14 14.00 -12.44
CA ARG A 13 -6.16 13.09 -13.05
C ARG A 13 -5.39 12.27 -12.01
N HIS A 14 -5.02 12.89 -10.89
CA HIS A 14 -4.44 12.18 -9.74
C HIS A 14 -5.45 11.22 -9.10
N GLY A 15 -6.74 11.58 -9.07
CA GLY A 15 -7.81 10.70 -8.63
C GLY A 15 -7.95 9.45 -9.52
N GLU A 16 -7.95 9.61 -10.84
CA GLU A 16 -8.10 8.51 -11.81
C GLU A 16 -6.90 7.56 -11.82
N ALA A 17 -5.67 8.09 -11.79
CA ALA A 17 -4.47 7.25 -11.72
C ALA A 17 -4.42 6.41 -10.43
N LYS A 18 -4.94 6.95 -9.32
CA LYS A 18 -5.05 6.22 -8.05
C LYS A 18 -6.18 5.19 -8.07
N LYS A 19 -7.31 5.46 -8.73
CA LYS A 19 -8.38 4.45 -8.95
C LYS A 19 -7.87 3.25 -9.75
N ALA A 20 -7.02 3.47 -10.76
CA ALA A 20 -6.46 2.38 -11.57
C ALA A 20 -5.41 1.54 -10.80
N ALA A 21 -4.79 2.10 -9.77
CA ALA A 21 -3.74 1.44 -8.99
C ALA A 21 -4.25 0.69 -7.75
N HIS A 22 -5.46 1.00 -7.27
CA HIS A 22 -6.02 0.47 -6.04
C HIS A 22 -7.38 -0.17 -6.29
N ALA A 23 -7.60 -1.36 -5.72
CA ALA A 23 -8.90 -2.00 -5.71
C ALA A 23 -9.94 -1.06 -5.08
N GLY A 24 -11.07 -0.85 -5.77
CA GLY A 24 -12.14 0.00 -5.27
C GLY A 24 -12.99 -0.73 -4.23
N VAL A 25 -13.33 -0.05 -3.13
CA VAL A 25 -14.30 -0.58 -2.17
C VAL A 25 -15.69 -0.56 -2.79
N THR A 26 -16.34 -1.72 -2.82
CA THR A 26 -17.71 -1.90 -3.35
C THR A 26 -18.74 -2.03 -2.24
N ALA A 27 -18.35 -2.50 -1.07
CA ALA A 27 -19.22 -2.58 0.11
C ALA A 27 -18.43 -2.30 1.38
N ALA A 28 -19.10 -1.68 2.36
CA ALA A 28 -18.56 -1.43 3.68
C ALA A 28 -19.66 -1.67 4.71
N ARG A 29 -19.33 -2.42 5.78
CA ARG A 29 -20.27 -2.68 6.88
C ARG A 29 -19.55 -2.87 8.20
N TYR A 30 -20.22 -2.53 9.29
CA TYR A 30 -19.79 -2.94 10.61
C TYR A 30 -20.44 -4.29 10.98
N ASP A 31 -19.62 -5.31 11.21
CA ASP A 31 -20.05 -6.60 11.70
C ASP A 31 -20.01 -6.60 13.24
N ARG A 32 -21.22 -6.59 13.84
CA ARG A 32 -21.40 -6.60 15.29
C ARG A 32 -20.99 -7.92 15.95
N GLY A 33 -21.02 -9.03 15.22
CA GLY A 33 -20.68 -10.36 15.77
C GLY A 33 -19.19 -10.48 16.06
N ILE A 34 -18.35 -9.90 15.19
CA ILE A 34 -16.89 -9.88 15.36
C ILE A 34 -16.34 -8.52 15.82
N SER A 35 -17.19 -7.50 15.95
CA SER A 35 -16.82 -6.12 16.28
C SER A 35 -15.76 -5.53 15.35
N ARG A 36 -15.96 -5.70 14.03
CA ARG A 36 -15.02 -5.23 13.00
C ARG A 36 -15.73 -4.49 11.89
N ILE A 37 -15.02 -3.53 11.30
CA ILE A 37 -15.40 -2.97 10.00
C ILE A 37 -14.91 -3.95 8.93
N VAL A 38 -15.79 -4.31 8.01
CA VAL A 38 -15.54 -5.19 6.88
C VAL A 38 -15.72 -4.39 5.59
N LEU A 39 -14.67 -4.37 4.77
CA LEU A 39 -14.63 -3.72 3.46
C LEU A 39 -14.48 -4.80 2.39
N SER A 40 -15.37 -4.80 1.42
CA SER A 40 -15.30 -5.68 0.24
C SER A 40 -14.84 -4.87 -0.96
N PHE A 41 -13.94 -5.44 -1.75
CA PHE A 41 -13.34 -4.81 -2.92
C PHE A 41 -13.86 -5.43 -4.21
N ASP A 42 -13.80 -4.68 -5.31
CA ASP A 42 -14.11 -5.14 -6.67
C ASP A 42 -13.26 -6.35 -7.12
N THR A 43 -12.05 -6.48 -6.58
CA THR A 43 -11.15 -7.63 -6.79
C THR A 43 -11.64 -8.94 -6.13
N GLY A 44 -12.67 -8.88 -5.28
CA GLY A 44 -13.12 -10.02 -4.47
C GLY A 44 -12.33 -10.23 -3.18
N LEU A 45 -11.39 -9.32 -2.85
CA LEU A 45 -10.73 -9.29 -1.55
C LEU A 45 -11.66 -8.68 -0.49
N ASP A 46 -11.55 -9.16 0.74
CA ASP A 46 -12.14 -8.53 1.92
C ASP A 46 -11.05 -8.08 2.90
N LEU A 47 -11.17 -6.85 3.42
CA LEU A 47 -10.35 -6.34 4.51
C LEU A 47 -11.22 -6.16 5.75
N SER A 48 -10.77 -6.67 6.89
CA SER A 48 -11.43 -6.40 8.16
C SER A 48 -10.47 -5.88 9.23
N PHE A 49 -10.90 -4.86 9.96
CA PHE A 49 -10.11 -4.23 11.01
C PHE A 49 -10.99 -3.79 12.19
N SER A 50 -10.36 -3.64 13.36
CA SER A 50 -11.02 -3.07 14.54
C SER A 50 -11.18 -1.56 14.36
N PRO A 51 -12.36 -0.97 14.60
CA PRO A 51 -12.55 0.48 14.52
C PRO A 51 -11.56 1.22 15.44
N HIS A 52 -11.25 0.68 16.62
CA HIS A 52 -10.32 1.29 17.57
C HIS A 52 -8.87 1.42 17.06
N ASN A 53 -8.52 0.73 15.97
CA ASN A 53 -7.19 0.82 15.36
C ASN A 53 -7.14 1.88 14.24
N ALA A 54 -8.27 2.46 13.86
CA ALA A 54 -8.35 3.51 12.86
C ALA A 54 -8.44 4.88 13.54
N GLN A 55 -7.61 5.80 13.07
CA GLN A 55 -7.63 7.18 13.54
C GLN A 55 -8.98 7.83 13.24
N GLY A 56 -9.59 8.50 14.22
CA GLY A 56 -10.93 9.07 14.15
C GLY A 56 -12.06 8.11 14.56
N LEU A 57 -11.76 6.82 14.78
CA LEU A 57 -12.73 5.81 15.23
C LEU A 57 -12.39 5.22 16.62
N GLU A 58 -11.40 5.79 17.33
CA GLU A 58 -10.85 5.23 18.57
C GLU A 58 -11.91 5.05 19.66
N HIS A 59 -12.88 5.97 19.71
CA HIS A 59 -13.97 5.99 20.68
C HIS A 59 -15.34 5.75 20.04
N ALA A 60 -15.38 5.32 18.77
CA ALA A 60 -16.64 5.10 18.06
C ALA A 60 -17.42 3.94 18.70
N ARG A 61 -18.72 4.15 18.93
CA ARG A 61 -19.60 3.09 19.45
C ARG A 61 -20.20 2.30 18.29
N PRO A 62 -20.63 1.06 18.51
CA PRO A 62 -21.30 0.24 17.49
C PRO A 62 -22.51 0.91 16.80
N ALA A 63 -23.20 1.81 17.49
CA ALA A 63 -24.33 2.57 16.95
C ALA A 63 -23.92 3.72 16.03
N ASP A 64 -22.67 4.16 16.12
CA ASP A 64 -22.09 5.23 15.31
C ASP A 64 -21.52 4.69 13.98
N LEU A 65 -21.32 3.36 13.90
CA LEU A 65 -20.72 2.63 12.76
C LEU A 65 -21.74 1.87 11.91
N ASP A 66 -23.04 2.02 12.17
CA ASP A 66 -24.10 1.32 11.45
C ASP A 66 -24.36 1.88 10.05
N VAL A 67 -24.05 3.16 9.83
CA VAL A 67 -24.13 3.85 8.55
C VAL A 67 -22.70 4.15 8.09
N ILE A 68 -22.35 3.59 6.93
CA ILE A 68 -21.06 3.81 6.29
C ILE A 68 -21.33 4.18 4.84
N GLU A 69 -20.80 5.32 4.42
CA GLU A 69 -20.88 5.79 3.04
C GLU A 69 -19.55 5.56 2.34
N ILE A 70 -19.60 5.09 1.10
CA ILE A 70 -18.40 4.88 0.28
C ILE A 70 -18.25 6.08 -0.64
N SER A 71 -17.04 6.61 -0.74
CA SER A 71 -16.78 7.71 -1.66
C SER A 71 -17.08 7.30 -3.11
N PRO A 72 -17.49 8.22 -4.00
CA PRO A 72 -17.69 7.91 -5.43
C PRO A 72 -16.42 7.38 -6.12
N SER A 73 -15.26 7.57 -5.49
CA SER A 73 -14.00 7.02 -5.94
C SER A 73 -13.73 5.58 -5.51
N GLY A 74 -14.45 5.06 -4.52
CA GLY A 74 -14.18 3.75 -3.90
C GLY A 74 -12.89 3.72 -3.08
N LEU A 75 -12.25 4.88 -2.86
CA LEU A 75 -10.96 5.01 -2.17
C LEU A 75 -11.10 5.49 -0.73
N GLY A 76 -12.30 5.92 -0.33
CA GLY A 76 -12.58 6.40 1.01
C GLY A 76 -13.92 5.89 1.53
N ILE A 77 -14.05 5.85 2.84
CA ILE A 77 -15.31 5.64 3.53
C ILE A 77 -15.55 6.78 4.51
N HIS A 78 -16.81 7.17 4.65
CA HIS A 78 -17.27 8.23 5.53
C HIS A 78 -18.28 7.67 6.53
N PHE A 79 -18.19 8.12 7.78
CA PHE A 79 -19.09 7.77 8.87
C PHE A 79 -19.91 9.01 9.28
N PRO A 80 -21.13 9.20 8.75
CA PRO A 80 -21.90 10.43 8.93
C PRO A 80 -22.20 10.80 10.40
N LYS A 81 -22.31 9.80 11.28
CA LYS A 81 -22.70 10.02 12.69
C LYS A 81 -21.60 10.64 13.55
N ILE A 82 -20.35 10.45 13.16
CA ILE A 82 -19.16 10.91 13.88
C ILE A 82 -18.29 11.83 13.03
N ASP A 83 -18.75 12.14 11.81
CA ASP A 83 -18.08 12.99 10.84
C ASP A 83 -16.61 12.58 10.62
N ALA A 84 -16.41 11.28 10.42
CA ALA A 84 -15.09 10.69 10.26
C ALA A 84 -14.89 10.16 8.85
N ASP A 85 -13.76 10.52 8.24
CA ASP A 85 -13.34 10.05 6.92
C ASP A 85 -12.10 9.17 7.02
N LEU A 86 -12.13 8.02 6.34
CA LEU A 86 -10.98 7.13 6.22
C LEU A 86 -10.57 6.97 4.76
N TYR A 87 -9.29 7.21 4.48
CA TYR A 87 -8.68 6.93 3.19
C TYR A 87 -8.11 5.51 3.15
N ILE A 88 -8.73 4.64 2.36
CA ILE A 88 -8.47 3.20 2.36
C ILE A 88 -7.07 2.82 1.86
N PRO A 89 -6.51 3.45 0.81
CA PRO A 89 -5.14 3.13 0.38
C PRO A 89 -4.09 3.36 1.47
N ALA A 90 -4.24 4.41 2.29
CA ALA A 90 -3.33 4.64 3.43
C ALA A 90 -3.51 3.60 4.54
N LEU A 91 -4.74 3.12 4.76
CA LEU A 91 -5.02 2.04 5.70
C LEU A 91 -4.36 0.73 5.26
N ILE A 92 -4.45 0.42 3.97
CA ILE A 92 -3.80 -0.74 3.34
C ILE A 92 -2.27 -0.65 3.47
N ASP A 93 -1.66 0.49 3.16
CA ASP A 93 -0.21 0.70 3.28
C ASP A 93 0.29 0.58 4.73
N GLY A 94 -0.55 0.87 5.72
CA GLY A 94 -0.25 0.69 7.14
C GLY A 94 -0.36 -0.77 7.61
N PHE A 95 -1.31 -1.54 7.05
CA PHE A 95 -1.64 -2.89 7.52
C PHE A 95 -1.01 -4.04 6.69
N LEU A 96 -0.93 -3.91 5.37
CA LEU A 96 -0.52 -4.99 4.46
C LEU A 96 0.99 -5.05 4.20
N GLY A 97 1.77 -4.19 4.86
CA GLY A 97 3.22 -4.28 4.94
C GLY A 97 3.87 -2.91 4.90
N SER A 98 4.97 -2.74 5.65
CA SER A 98 5.74 -1.49 5.63
C SER A 98 6.06 -1.04 4.19
N ARG A 99 6.18 0.28 3.95
CA ARG A 99 6.65 0.84 2.67
C ARG A 99 7.89 0.12 2.11
N ARG A 100 8.76 -0.37 3.00
CA ARG A 100 9.96 -1.15 2.67
C ARG A 100 9.64 -2.52 2.09
N TRP A 101 8.65 -3.21 2.64
CA TRP A 101 8.19 -4.50 2.13
C TRP A 101 7.50 -4.35 0.78
N LEU A 102 6.65 -3.31 0.61
CA LEU A 102 6.00 -3.02 -0.67
C LEU A 102 7.01 -2.63 -1.75
N ALA A 103 7.99 -1.78 -1.42
CA ALA A 103 9.10 -1.46 -2.32
C ALA A 103 9.91 -2.71 -2.71
N ALA A 104 10.11 -3.66 -1.78
CA ALA A 104 10.77 -4.91 -2.09
C ALA A 104 9.94 -5.80 -3.02
N GLN A 105 8.61 -5.88 -2.87
CA GLN A 105 7.75 -6.62 -3.79
C GLN A 105 7.68 -5.98 -5.18
N ASN A 106 7.51 -4.66 -5.25
CA ASN A 106 7.56 -3.92 -6.51
C ASN A 106 8.94 -4.05 -7.19
N GLY A 107 10.02 -4.04 -6.41
CA GLY A 107 11.37 -4.31 -6.90
C GLY A 107 11.56 -5.73 -7.41
N LYS A 108 10.93 -6.74 -6.78
CA LYS A 108 10.93 -8.13 -7.27
C LYS A 108 10.14 -8.28 -8.56
N ALA A 109 8.91 -7.76 -8.61
CA ALA A 109 8.08 -7.78 -9.82
C ALA A 109 8.74 -7.03 -10.97
N GLY A 110 9.29 -5.84 -10.68
CA GLY A 110 10.07 -5.05 -11.63
C GLY A 110 11.37 -5.73 -12.05
N GLY A 111 12.07 -6.41 -11.14
CA GLY A 111 13.27 -7.20 -11.46
C GLY A 111 12.98 -8.44 -12.30
N ALA A 112 11.80 -9.03 -12.14
CA ALA A 112 11.34 -10.16 -12.95
C ALA A 112 10.90 -9.75 -14.36
N ALA A 113 10.51 -8.50 -14.58
CA ALA A 113 10.10 -7.99 -15.89
C ALA A 113 11.30 -7.86 -16.84
N SER A 114 11.32 -8.70 -17.89
CA SER A 114 12.36 -8.71 -18.93
C SER A 114 11.92 -7.90 -20.16
N THR A 115 12.09 -6.58 -20.10
CA THR A 115 11.81 -5.69 -21.24
C THR A 115 13.05 -5.53 -22.14
N PRO A 116 12.87 -5.19 -23.43
CA PRO A 116 14.00 -4.96 -24.35
C PRO A 116 15.00 -3.91 -23.83
N GLU A 117 14.48 -2.85 -23.22
CA GLU A 117 15.26 -1.74 -22.67
C GLU A 117 16.09 -2.20 -21.47
N LYS A 118 15.50 -3.03 -20.59
CA LYS A 118 16.22 -3.63 -19.45
C LYS A 118 17.31 -4.59 -19.89
N ARG A 119 17.09 -5.37 -20.96
CA ARG A 119 18.12 -6.25 -21.52
C ARG A 119 19.29 -5.45 -22.08
N LYS A 120 19.00 -4.38 -22.82
CA LYS A 120 20.03 -3.49 -23.38
C LYS A 120 20.85 -2.81 -22.28
N ALA A 121 20.18 -2.29 -21.25
CA ALA A 121 20.85 -1.70 -20.09
C ALA A 121 21.70 -2.73 -19.32
N ALA A 122 21.22 -3.97 -19.14
CA ALA A 122 21.98 -5.03 -18.50
C ALA A 122 23.24 -5.43 -19.30
N GLN A 123 23.17 -5.45 -20.63
CA GLN A 123 24.31 -5.69 -21.50
C GLN A 123 25.36 -4.58 -21.42
N GLU A 124 24.93 -3.32 -21.41
CA GLU A 124 25.81 -2.16 -21.24
C GLU A 124 26.47 -2.17 -19.84
N ASN A 125 25.71 -2.46 -18.78
CA ASN A 125 26.24 -2.58 -17.42
C ASN A 125 27.22 -3.77 -17.27
N GLY A 126 26.99 -4.86 -18.01
CA GLY A 126 27.89 -6.01 -18.04
C GLY A 126 29.26 -5.70 -18.66
N LYS A 127 29.34 -4.73 -19.58
CA LYS A 127 30.61 -4.29 -20.20
C LYS A 127 31.51 -3.53 -19.22
N SER A 128 30.93 -2.87 -18.21
CA SER A 128 31.65 -2.06 -17.23
C SER A 128 32.14 -2.84 -15.99
N GLY A 129 32.03 -4.17 -16.01
CA GLY A 129 32.52 -5.05 -14.94
C GLY A 129 31.42 -5.43 -13.94
N GLY A 130 31.02 -6.70 -13.97
CA GLY A 130 30.03 -7.26 -13.05
C GLY A 130 30.50 -7.35 -11.60
N ARG A 131 29.62 -7.83 -10.72
CA ARG A 131 29.83 -7.95 -9.27
C ARG A 131 31.17 -8.67 -8.96
N PRO A 132 32.15 -8.02 -8.30
CA PRO A 132 33.42 -8.65 -7.96
C PRO A 132 33.19 -9.88 -7.07
N ARG A 133 33.97 -10.94 -7.33
CA ARG A 133 33.89 -12.21 -6.59
C ARG A 133 34.24 -11.98 -5.12
N LYS A 134 33.39 -12.45 -4.20
CA LYS A 134 33.64 -12.41 -2.76
C LYS A 134 34.72 -13.45 -2.43
N THR A 135 35.95 -13.03 -2.16
CA THR A 135 37.03 -13.91 -1.70
C THR A 135 36.73 -14.37 -0.27
N PRO A 136 36.79 -15.67 0.04
CA PRO A 136 36.66 -16.14 1.42
C PRO A 136 37.85 -15.65 2.25
N ALA A 137 37.56 -15.09 3.43
CA ALA A 137 38.58 -14.58 4.35
C ALA A 137 39.46 -15.74 4.84
N ALA A 138 40.78 -15.59 4.69
CA ALA A 138 41.76 -16.56 5.13
C ALA A 138 41.67 -16.77 6.64
N THR A 139 41.48 -18.03 7.04
CA THR A 139 41.48 -18.47 8.43
C THR A 139 42.91 -18.38 8.96
N VAL A 140 43.20 -17.40 9.81
CA VAL A 140 44.48 -17.33 10.52
C VAL A 140 44.44 -18.39 11.62
N LYS A 141 45.19 -19.49 11.44
CA LYS A 141 45.53 -20.41 12.52
C LYS A 141 46.58 -19.71 13.41
N THR A 142 46.17 -19.26 14.58
CA THR A 142 47.10 -18.87 15.64
C THR A 142 47.75 -20.14 16.17
N GLY A 143 49.05 -20.29 15.90
CA GLY A 143 49.89 -21.29 16.53
C GLY A 143 50.18 -20.91 17.97
N GLU A 144 50.01 -21.87 18.86
CA GLU A 144 50.54 -21.88 20.22
C GLU A 144 52.01 -22.33 20.17
N PRO A 145 52.89 -21.72 20.98
CA PRO A 145 53.96 -22.54 21.53
C PRO A 145 54.26 -22.29 23.01
N ALA A 146 54.47 -23.44 23.68
CA ALA A 146 55.27 -23.76 24.87
C ALA A 146 54.81 -23.23 26.24
#